data_AF-A0A969EER7-F1
#
_entry.id   AF-A0A969EER7-F1
#
_cell.length_a   1.000
_cell.length_b   1.000
_cell.length_c   1.000
_cell.angle_alpha   90.00
_cell.angle_beta   90.00
_cell.angle_gamma   90.00
#
_symmetry.space_group_name_H-M   'P 1'
#
loop_
_entity.id
_entity.type
_entity.pdbx_description
1 polymer ?
#
loop_
_entity_poly.entity_id
_entity_poly.type
_entity_poly.pdbx_seq_one_letter_code
_entity_poly.pdbx_strand_id
1 'polypeptide(L)'
;MRVTSNTFPNLLVGQLEQLSQRQSRLQNQAATGQRVQLPEDNPTAMRRVLDLQSESVGISQYRANIQQLQELSQVNYGVIRSVKGLVDRAGEVATLADDTRSQPELDTYANDIDKLLLQGIQFANAQHRGDYLFAGTRNDVPPYVAVLDANGHVVSVSYQGNDELAAAEIAEGVTVSTMALGENTSGAGPRGLITDSRSGADFFNHLISLRDNLRAGDTAAIVNTNLKELKQDEDNFLYHFGNVGAVQARLEAAESISRTRSQSVEVLVSKEVDADLAQTLVRLSQTQNAYQAAQDRLIDLVLGSKLRPTSQIELRPTDAPEPLPYSVDPEKAARVALENRSICTAIPDVPSASAKWVIAVISPAIRHPRNRSRAMPNVSGVKPSRFMPVFSFR
;
A
#
# COMPACT_ATOMS: atom_id res chain seq x y z
N MET A 1 56.00 38.01 -7.45
CA MET A 1 54.56 38.01 -7.09
C MET A 1 54.39 37.37 -5.73
N ARG A 2 53.88 38.11 -4.74
CA ARG A 2 53.45 37.52 -3.45
C ARG A 2 52.14 36.78 -3.71
N VAL A 3 52.19 35.45 -3.76
CA VAL A 3 50.97 34.63 -3.68
C VAL A 3 50.36 34.93 -2.30
N THR A 4 49.11 35.36 -2.27
CA THR A 4 48.40 35.70 -1.03
C THR A 4 48.49 34.53 -0.04
N SER A 5 49.03 34.76 1.16
CA SER A 5 49.32 33.72 2.16
C SER A 5 48.08 32.90 2.59
N ASN A 6 46.88 33.41 2.31
CA ASN A 6 45.60 32.81 2.73
C ASN A 6 44.87 32.04 1.62
N THR A 7 45.32 32.11 0.35
CA THR A 7 44.61 31.42 -0.75
C THR A 7 44.70 29.90 -0.66
N PHE A 8 45.87 29.36 -0.28
CA PHE A 8 46.08 27.90 -0.24
C PHE A 8 45.37 27.20 0.93
N PRO A 9 45.39 27.72 2.18
CA PRO A 9 44.59 27.18 3.27
C PRO A 9 43.08 27.22 2.98
N ASN A 10 42.57 28.34 2.44
CA ASN A 10 41.14 28.48 2.13
C ASN A 10 40.68 27.52 1.03
N LEU A 11 41.53 27.26 0.02
CA LEU A 11 41.28 26.23 -1.00
C LEU A 11 41.18 24.84 -0.38
N LEU A 12 42.04 24.51 0.59
CA LEU A 12 42.05 23.20 1.24
C LEU A 12 40.83 22.99 2.16
N VAL A 13 40.40 24.03 2.88
CA VAL A 13 39.15 24.00 3.67
C VAL A 13 37.95 23.78 2.75
N GLY A 14 37.86 24.49 1.63
CA GLY A 14 36.79 24.28 0.64
C GLY A 14 36.80 22.85 0.06
N GLN A 15 37.98 22.25 -0.15
CA GLN A 15 38.08 20.84 -0.56
C GLN A 15 37.60 19.87 0.52
N LEU A 16 37.91 20.13 1.80
CA LEU A 16 37.42 19.32 2.91
C LEU A 16 35.90 19.38 3.05
N GLU A 17 35.31 20.57 2.90
CA GLU A 17 33.85 20.75 2.91
C GLU A 17 33.20 19.94 1.76
N GLN A 18 33.75 20.02 0.55
CA GLN A 18 33.26 19.23 -0.59
C GLN A 18 33.37 17.72 -0.36
N LEU A 19 34.49 17.24 0.20
CA LEU A 19 34.69 15.83 0.52
C LEU A 19 33.75 15.36 1.63
N SER A 20 33.53 16.18 2.66
CA SER A 20 32.59 15.90 3.75
C SER A 20 31.15 15.79 3.23
N GLN A 21 30.71 16.74 2.39
CA GLN A 21 29.39 16.68 1.74
C GLN A 21 29.24 15.43 0.88
N ARG A 22 30.26 15.09 0.08
CA ARG A 22 30.26 13.89 -0.76
C ARG A 22 30.22 12.60 0.06
N GLN A 23 30.98 12.56 1.15
CA GLN A 23 30.99 11.43 2.09
C GLN A 23 29.61 11.23 2.70
N SER A 24 28.97 12.30 3.21
CA SER A 24 27.62 12.24 3.79
C SER A 24 26.59 11.74 2.78
N ARG A 25 26.62 12.22 1.54
CA ARG A 25 25.74 11.72 0.47
C ARG A 25 25.94 10.23 0.20
N LEU A 26 27.19 9.78 0.04
CA LEU A 26 27.49 8.36 -0.21
C LEU A 26 27.12 7.45 0.98
N GLN A 27 27.25 7.96 2.21
CA GLN A 27 26.78 7.26 3.41
C GLN A 27 25.26 7.12 3.41
N ASN A 28 24.53 8.19 3.07
CA ASN A 28 23.07 8.14 2.96
C ASN A 28 22.63 7.15 1.88
N GLN A 29 23.23 7.21 0.68
CA GLN A 29 22.96 6.27 -0.41
C GLN A 29 23.26 4.81 -0.03
N ALA A 30 24.34 4.57 0.72
CA ALA A 30 24.68 3.24 1.21
C ALA A 30 23.70 2.75 2.30
N ALA A 31 23.20 3.65 3.14
CA ALA A 31 22.26 3.33 4.20
C ALA A 31 20.84 3.06 3.68
N THR A 32 20.39 3.80 2.66
CA THR A 32 19.03 3.70 2.13
C THR A 32 18.91 2.85 0.87
N GLY A 33 20.04 2.56 0.20
CA GLY A 33 20.05 1.88 -1.09
C GLY A 33 19.56 2.75 -2.25
N GLN A 34 19.25 4.03 -2.01
CA GLN A 34 18.71 4.93 -3.03
C GLN A 34 19.75 5.99 -3.42
N ARG A 35 20.01 6.12 -4.71
CA ARG A 35 20.86 7.15 -5.31
C ARG A 35 20.21 8.52 -5.29
N VAL A 36 18.90 8.59 -5.48
CA VAL A 36 18.11 9.84 -5.51
C VAL A 36 17.08 9.77 -4.39
N GLN A 37 17.12 10.71 -3.44
CA GLN A 37 16.14 10.78 -2.37
C GLN A 37 15.37 12.08 -2.37
N LEU A 38 16.06 13.17 -2.70
CA LEU A 38 15.49 14.51 -2.71
C LEU A 38 15.46 15.04 -4.14
N PRO A 39 14.50 15.93 -4.48
CA PRO A 39 14.46 16.60 -5.79
C PRO A 39 15.75 17.37 -6.10
N GLU A 40 16.46 17.84 -5.07
CA GLU A 40 17.74 18.53 -5.21
C GLU A 40 18.91 17.62 -5.64
N ASP A 41 18.81 16.30 -5.42
CA ASP A 41 19.84 15.35 -5.85
C ASP A 41 19.83 15.19 -7.38
N ASN A 42 18.63 15.08 -7.97
CA ASN A 42 18.43 15.01 -9.41
C ASN A 42 16.97 15.35 -9.78
N PRO A 43 16.67 16.61 -10.15
CA PRO A 43 15.29 17.02 -10.41
C PRO A 43 14.68 16.31 -11.63
N THR A 44 15.50 15.96 -12.62
CA THR A 44 15.04 15.27 -13.84
C THR A 44 14.68 13.81 -13.56
N ALA A 45 15.50 13.09 -12.79
CA ALA A 45 15.20 11.72 -12.37
C ALA A 45 13.99 11.71 -11.43
N MET A 46 13.92 12.66 -10.49
CA MET A 46 12.79 12.76 -9.57
C MET A 46 11.46 12.97 -10.30
N ARG A 47 11.43 13.81 -11.35
CA ARG A 47 10.23 13.97 -12.19
C ARG A 47 9.78 12.65 -12.81
N ARG A 48 10.70 11.90 -13.43
CA ARG A 48 10.37 10.59 -14.02
C ARG A 48 9.84 9.61 -12.98
N VAL A 49 10.41 9.60 -11.78
CA VAL A 49 9.95 8.77 -10.68
C VAL A 49 8.53 9.14 -10.25
N LEU A 50 8.22 10.43 -10.14
CA LEU A 50 6.86 10.89 -9.81
C LEU A 50 5.85 10.49 -10.90
N ASP A 51 6.21 10.62 -12.17
CA ASP A 51 5.36 10.19 -13.30
C ASP A 51 5.08 8.67 -13.22
N LEU A 52 6.13 7.86 -12.99
CA LEU A 52 6.02 6.41 -12.80
C LEU A 52 5.23 6.03 -11.55
N GLN A 53 5.35 6.79 -10.45
CA GLN A 53 4.56 6.56 -9.23
C GLN A 53 3.08 6.84 -9.48
N SER A 54 2.75 7.91 -10.20
CA SER A 54 1.37 8.20 -10.61
C SER A 54 0.81 7.06 -11.48
N GLU A 55 1.61 6.55 -12.41
CA GLU A 55 1.23 5.40 -13.24
C GLU A 55 1.01 4.14 -12.38
N SER A 56 1.88 3.87 -11.40
CA SER A 56 1.75 2.74 -10.47
C SER A 56 0.45 2.79 -9.67
N VAL A 57 0.07 3.97 -9.16
CA VAL A 57 -1.22 4.18 -8.46
C VAL A 57 -2.40 3.88 -9.39
N GLY A 58 -2.36 4.38 -10.63
CA GLY A 58 -3.40 4.09 -11.63
C GLY A 58 -3.53 2.59 -11.92
N ILE A 59 -2.41 1.90 -12.12
CA ILE A 59 -2.39 0.44 -12.32
C ILE A 59 -2.95 -0.29 -11.10
N SER A 60 -2.60 0.14 -9.88
CA SER A 60 -3.13 -0.46 -8.66
C SER A 60 -4.65 -0.33 -8.56
N GLN A 61 -5.20 0.83 -8.92
CA GLN A 61 -6.65 1.03 -8.98
C GLN A 61 -7.32 0.12 -10.03
N TYR A 62 -6.75 0.01 -11.23
CA TYR A 62 -7.28 -0.88 -12.25
C TYR A 62 -7.29 -2.34 -11.81
N ARG A 63 -6.22 -2.80 -11.15
CA ARG A 63 -6.17 -4.17 -10.62
C ARG A 63 -7.21 -4.40 -9.52
N ALA A 64 -7.43 -3.43 -8.64
CA ALA A 64 -8.48 -3.50 -7.63
C ALA A 64 -9.88 -3.60 -8.28
N ASN A 65 -10.15 -2.79 -9.30
CA ASN A 65 -11.39 -2.83 -10.07
C ASN A 65 -11.55 -4.19 -10.79
N ILE A 66 -10.50 -4.70 -11.44
CA ILE A 66 -10.53 -6.01 -12.12
C ILE A 66 -10.84 -7.13 -11.14
N GLN A 67 -10.21 -7.15 -9.96
CA GLN A 67 -10.47 -8.16 -8.94
C GLN A 67 -11.92 -8.14 -8.46
N GLN A 68 -12.48 -6.95 -8.20
CA GLN A 68 -13.89 -6.80 -7.83
C GLN A 68 -14.83 -7.27 -8.93
N LEU A 69 -14.53 -6.91 -10.18
CA LEU A 69 -15.32 -7.34 -11.34
C LEU A 69 -15.22 -8.86 -11.55
N GLN A 70 -14.06 -9.48 -11.34
CA GLN A 70 -13.90 -10.94 -11.43
C GLN A 70 -14.73 -11.67 -10.38
N GLU A 71 -14.72 -11.19 -9.12
CA GLU A 71 -15.56 -11.73 -8.05
C GLU A 71 -17.05 -11.63 -8.42
N LEU A 72 -17.50 -10.45 -8.85
CA LEU A 72 -18.88 -10.22 -9.26
C LEU A 72 -19.29 -11.08 -10.47
N SER A 73 -18.40 -11.21 -11.46
CA SER A 73 -18.59 -12.05 -12.65
C SER A 73 -18.81 -13.52 -12.28
N GLN A 74 -18.02 -14.06 -11.33
CA GLN A 74 -18.17 -15.44 -10.86
C GLN A 74 -19.50 -15.68 -10.15
N VAL A 75 -19.93 -14.73 -9.32
CA VAL A 75 -21.22 -14.81 -8.64
C VAL A 75 -22.36 -14.75 -9.66
N ASN A 76 -22.32 -13.81 -10.60
CA ASN A 76 -23.31 -13.69 -11.67
C ASN A 76 -23.39 -14.97 -12.51
N TYR A 77 -22.24 -15.53 -12.89
CA TYR A 77 -22.20 -16.81 -13.62
C TYR A 77 -22.88 -17.95 -12.85
N GLY A 78 -22.61 -18.06 -11.55
CA GLY A 78 -23.22 -19.06 -10.68
C GLY A 78 -24.74 -18.95 -10.63
N VAL A 79 -25.26 -17.73 -10.46
CA VAL A 79 -26.70 -17.48 -10.38
C VAL A 79 -27.38 -17.72 -11.73
N ILE A 80 -26.81 -17.23 -12.84
CA ILE A 80 -27.33 -17.48 -14.19
C ILE A 80 -27.41 -18.99 -14.46
N ARG A 81 -26.41 -19.75 -14.03
CA ARG A 81 -26.41 -21.21 -14.14
C ARG A 81 -27.50 -21.88 -13.32
N SER A 82 -27.75 -21.41 -12.11
CA SER A 82 -28.86 -21.89 -11.29
C SER A 82 -30.20 -21.64 -11.97
N VAL A 83 -30.43 -20.44 -12.53
CA VAL A 83 -31.68 -20.12 -13.24
C VAL A 83 -31.84 -20.96 -14.53
N LYS A 84 -30.76 -21.14 -15.30
CA LYS A 84 -30.79 -22.01 -16.50
C LYS A 84 -31.20 -23.44 -16.15
N GLY A 85 -30.73 -23.97 -15.02
CA GLY A 85 -31.16 -25.29 -14.53
C GLY A 85 -32.67 -25.37 -14.23
N LEU A 86 -33.31 -24.25 -13.84
CA LEU A 86 -34.76 -24.20 -13.67
C LEU A 86 -35.50 -24.23 -15.02
N VAL A 87 -34.98 -23.53 -16.04
CA VAL A 87 -35.51 -23.59 -17.41
C VAL A 87 -35.42 -25.02 -17.97
N ASP A 88 -34.27 -25.68 -17.80
CA ASP A 88 -34.09 -27.08 -18.23
C ASP A 88 -35.14 -27.98 -17.59
N ARG A 89 -35.33 -27.84 -16.27
CA ARG A 89 -36.32 -28.61 -15.53
C ARG A 89 -37.75 -28.32 -15.98
N ALA A 90 -38.08 -27.07 -16.26
CA ALA A 90 -39.39 -26.69 -16.79
C ALA A 90 -39.61 -27.28 -18.20
N GLY A 91 -38.57 -27.29 -19.05
CA GLY A 91 -38.61 -27.92 -20.36
C GLY A 91 -38.81 -29.44 -20.31
N GLU A 92 -38.18 -30.11 -19.34
CA GLU A 92 -38.43 -31.53 -19.05
C GLU A 92 -39.90 -31.77 -18.67
N VAL A 93 -40.43 -30.97 -17.73
CA VAL A 93 -41.82 -31.08 -17.28
C VAL A 93 -42.80 -30.84 -18.43
N ALA A 94 -42.57 -29.80 -19.23
CA ALA A 94 -43.39 -29.49 -20.41
C ALA A 94 -43.36 -30.62 -21.45
N THR A 95 -42.22 -31.29 -21.63
CA THR A 95 -42.09 -32.42 -22.57
C THR A 95 -42.81 -33.67 -22.06
N LEU A 96 -42.89 -33.87 -20.74
CA LEU A 96 -43.58 -35.01 -20.12
C LEU A 96 -45.11 -34.82 -20.06
N ALA A 97 -45.58 -33.59 -20.17
CA ALA A 97 -47.00 -33.22 -20.12
C ALA A 97 -47.71 -33.45 -21.47
N ASP A 98 -47.81 -34.73 -21.86
CA ASP A 98 -48.51 -35.19 -23.06
C ASP A 98 -49.99 -35.57 -22.81
N ASP A 99 -50.73 -35.84 -23.88
CA ASP A 99 -52.15 -36.25 -23.85
C ASP A 99 -52.41 -37.59 -23.11
N THR A 100 -51.36 -38.33 -22.77
CA THR A 100 -51.50 -39.62 -22.08
C THR A 100 -51.52 -39.48 -20.56
N ARG A 101 -51.26 -38.27 -20.04
CA ARG A 101 -51.28 -37.96 -18.60
C ARG A 101 -52.69 -37.67 -18.11
N SER A 102 -52.96 -38.11 -16.90
CA SER A 102 -54.19 -37.79 -16.19
C SER A 102 -54.11 -36.39 -15.55
N GLN A 103 -55.25 -35.74 -15.34
CA GLN A 103 -55.28 -34.42 -14.69
C GLN A 103 -54.54 -34.36 -13.33
N PRO A 104 -54.68 -35.35 -12.42
CA PRO A 104 -53.92 -35.33 -11.17
C PRO A 104 -52.39 -35.41 -11.34
N GLU A 105 -51.91 -36.04 -12.42
CA GLU A 105 -50.48 -36.04 -12.76
C GLU A 105 -50.03 -34.67 -13.27
N LEU A 106 -50.83 -34.03 -14.14
CA LEU A 106 -50.58 -32.67 -14.62
C LEU A 106 -50.61 -31.64 -13.49
N ASP A 107 -51.51 -31.79 -12.52
CA ASP A 107 -51.55 -30.95 -11.31
C ASP A 107 -50.28 -31.12 -10.47
N THR A 108 -49.71 -32.34 -10.42
CA THR A 108 -48.43 -32.59 -9.76
C THR A 108 -47.29 -31.89 -10.48
N TYR A 109 -47.28 -31.91 -11.82
CA TYR A 109 -46.33 -31.15 -12.63
C TYR A 109 -46.47 -29.64 -12.42
N ALA A 110 -47.70 -29.12 -12.35
CA ALA A 110 -47.95 -27.72 -12.06
C ALA A 110 -47.37 -27.30 -10.69
N ASN A 111 -47.53 -28.14 -9.67
CA ASN A 111 -46.94 -27.91 -8.34
C ASN A 111 -45.40 -27.89 -8.37
N ASP A 112 -44.77 -28.65 -9.28
CA ASP A 112 -43.34 -28.57 -9.48
C ASP A 112 -42.94 -27.25 -10.16
N ILE A 113 -43.70 -26.78 -11.15
CA ILE A 113 -43.49 -25.45 -11.76
C ILE A 113 -43.63 -24.32 -10.74
N ASP A 114 -44.60 -24.39 -9.81
CA ASP A 114 -44.73 -23.40 -8.72
C ASP A 114 -43.47 -23.34 -7.84
N LYS A 115 -42.85 -24.49 -7.54
CA LYS A 115 -41.58 -24.53 -6.80
C LYS A 115 -40.44 -23.90 -7.62
N LEU A 116 -40.39 -24.17 -8.93
CA LEU A 116 -39.40 -23.56 -9.82
C LEU A 116 -39.58 -22.04 -9.90
N LEU A 117 -40.81 -21.54 -9.95
CA LEU A 117 -41.12 -20.11 -9.92
C LEU A 117 -40.58 -19.44 -8.64
N LEU A 118 -40.88 -20.02 -7.47
CA LEU A 118 -40.39 -19.50 -6.20
C LEU A 118 -38.87 -19.52 -6.10
N GLN A 119 -38.22 -20.60 -6.56
CA GLN A 119 -36.76 -20.70 -6.63
C GLN A 119 -36.17 -19.68 -7.60
N GLY A 120 -36.80 -19.49 -8.77
CA GLY A 120 -36.39 -18.52 -9.77
C GLY A 120 -36.42 -17.10 -9.24
N ILE A 121 -37.48 -16.72 -8.51
CA ILE A 121 -37.58 -15.41 -7.86
C ILE A 121 -36.48 -15.23 -6.79
N GLN A 122 -36.15 -16.28 -6.04
CA GLN A 122 -35.05 -16.22 -5.06
C GLN A 122 -33.70 -16.00 -5.74
N PHE A 123 -33.41 -16.69 -6.85
CA PHE A 123 -32.18 -16.49 -7.62
C PHE A 123 -32.16 -15.14 -8.33
N ALA A 124 -33.28 -14.67 -8.87
CA ALA A 124 -33.38 -13.37 -9.51
C ALA A 124 -33.25 -12.21 -8.50
N ASN A 125 -33.49 -12.47 -7.22
CA ASN A 125 -33.21 -11.56 -6.10
C ASN A 125 -31.90 -11.89 -5.38
N ALA A 126 -30.97 -12.61 -6.02
CA ALA A 126 -29.67 -12.88 -5.44
C ALA A 126 -28.89 -11.60 -5.16
N GLN A 127 -28.15 -11.62 -4.05
CA GLN A 127 -27.35 -10.50 -3.57
C GLN A 127 -25.86 -10.84 -3.55
N HIS A 128 -25.04 -9.81 -3.74
CA HIS A 128 -23.62 -9.86 -3.44
C HIS A 128 -23.26 -8.64 -2.59
N ARG A 129 -22.69 -8.88 -1.40
CA ARG A 129 -22.30 -7.84 -0.44
C ARG A 129 -23.43 -6.87 -0.03
N GLY A 130 -24.68 -7.34 -0.09
CA GLY A 130 -25.87 -6.56 0.24
C GLY A 130 -26.58 -5.93 -0.98
N ASP A 131 -25.92 -5.91 -2.13
CA ASP A 131 -26.46 -5.34 -3.36
C ASP A 131 -27.14 -6.40 -4.23
N TYR A 132 -28.31 -6.08 -4.79
CA TYR A 132 -29.00 -6.95 -5.72
C TYR A 132 -28.33 -6.97 -7.10
N LEU A 133 -28.10 -8.18 -7.62
CA LEU A 133 -27.26 -8.39 -8.82
C LEU A 133 -27.92 -7.94 -10.13
N PHE A 134 -29.25 -8.10 -10.23
CA PHE A 134 -30.00 -7.91 -11.49
C PHE A 134 -30.93 -6.69 -11.46
N ALA A 135 -30.70 -5.75 -10.55
CA ALA A 135 -31.53 -4.56 -10.38
C ALA A 135 -31.04 -3.32 -11.16
N GLY A 136 -29.93 -3.45 -11.89
CA GLY A 136 -29.24 -2.31 -12.50
C GLY A 136 -28.49 -1.47 -11.45
N THR A 137 -28.53 -0.14 -11.57
CA THR A 137 -27.93 0.78 -10.58
C THR A 137 -28.82 0.99 -9.35
N ARG A 138 -30.09 0.58 -9.39
CA ARG A 138 -31.01 0.60 -8.25
C ARG A 138 -30.93 -0.71 -7.45
N ASN A 139 -29.76 -0.99 -6.89
CA ASN A 139 -29.42 -2.26 -6.26
C ASN A 139 -29.72 -2.35 -4.76
N ASP A 140 -30.39 -1.35 -4.17
CA ASP A 140 -30.76 -1.23 -2.76
C ASP A 140 -32.12 -1.85 -2.42
N VAL A 141 -32.93 -2.16 -3.45
CA VAL A 141 -34.29 -2.70 -3.34
C VAL A 141 -34.39 -4.02 -4.12
N PRO A 142 -35.16 -5.02 -3.65
CA PRO A 142 -35.36 -6.26 -4.40
C PRO A 142 -35.88 -6.00 -5.82
N PRO A 143 -35.19 -6.49 -6.88
CA PRO A 143 -35.60 -6.24 -8.25
C PRO A 143 -36.89 -6.94 -8.62
N TYR A 144 -37.19 -8.12 -8.08
CA TYR A 144 -38.38 -8.90 -8.44
C TYR A 144 -39.32 -9.04 -7.25
N VAL A 145 -40.55 -8.55 -7.42
CA VAL A 145 -41.62 -8.70 -6.42
C VAL A 145 -42.74 -9.54 -7.00
N ALA A 146 -43.05 -10.64 -6.32
CA ALA A 146 -44.10 -11.55 -6.72
C ALA A 146 -45.44 -11.17 -6.06
N VAL A 147 -46.51 -11.23 -6.85
CA VAL A 147 -47.89 -11.12 -6.37
C VAL A 147 -48.45 -12.53 -6.24
N LEU A 148 -48.94 -12.87 -5.04
CA LEU A 148 -49.51 -14.18 -4.74
C LEU A 148 -51.03 -14.15 -4.73
N ASP A 149 -51.66 -15.24 -5.17
CA ASP A 149 -53.11 -15.46 -5.00
C ASP A 149 -53.46 -15.89 -3.56
N ALA A 150 -54.75 -16.10 -3.29
CA ALA A 150 -55.25 -16.57 -1.99
C ALA A 150 -54.74 -17.97 -1.60
N ASN A 151 -54.25 -18.74 -2.56
CA ASN A 151 -53.72 -20.09 -2.38
C ASN A 151 -52.18 -20.11 -2.28
N GLY A 152 -51.52 -18.94 -2.39
CA GLY A 152 -50.07 -18.81 -2.33
C GLY A 152 -49.34 -19.03 -3.65
N HIS A 153 -50.04 -19.10 -4.79
CA HIS A 153 -49.42 -19.23 -6.11
C HIS A 153 -49.01 -17.87 -6.67
N VAL A 154 -47.90 -17.84 -7.41
CA VAL A 154 -47.42 -16.62 -8.07
C VAL A 154 -48.31 -16.29 -9.27
N VAL A 155 -48.98 -15.14 -9.26
CA VAL A 155 -49.85 -14.67 -10.36
C VAL A 155 -49.09 -13.80 -11.34
N SER A 156 -48.19 -12.96 -10.83
CA SER A 156 -47.34 -12.09 -11.64
C SER A 156 -46.07 -11.73 -10.89
N VAL A 157 -45.01 -11.42 -11.62
CA VAL A 157 -43.76 -10.90 -11.07
C VAL A 157 -43.51 -9.53 -11.67
N SER A 158 -43.33 -8.51 -10.83
CA SER A 158 -43.02 -7.15 -11.26
C SER A 158 -41.53 -6.84 -11.06
N TYR A 159 -40.88 -6.31 -12.09
CA TYR A 159 -39.52 -5.79 -11.99
C TYR A 159 -39.52 -4.34 -11.45
N GLN A 160 -38.64 -4.04 -10.49
CA GLN A 160 -38.48 -2.73 -9.85
C GLN A 160 -37.08 -2.13 -10.03
N GLY A 161 -36.20 -2.80 -10.74
CA GLY A 161 -34.88 -2.28 -11.10
C GLY A 161 -34.94 -1.26 -12.22
N ASN A 162 -33.78 -0.84 -12.71
CA ASN A 162 -33.67 0.08 -13.85
C ASN A 162 -32.79 -0.52 -14.96
N ASP A 163 -32.69 0.22 -16.08
CA ASP A 163 -32.02 -0.21 -17.31
C ASP A 163 -30.53 0.20 -17.38
N GLU A 164 -29.99 0.72 -16.28
CA GLU A 164 -28.62 1.22 -16.19
C GLU A 164 -27.68 0.18 -15.58
N LEU A 165 -26.49 0.03 -16.14
CA LEU A 165 -25.47 -0.88 -15.63
C LEU A 165 -24.25 -0.10 -15.13
N ALA A 166 -23.81 -0.42 -13.92
CA ALA A 166 -22.54 0.10 -13.41
C ALA A 166 -21.37 -0.52 -14.19
N ALA A 167 -20.39 0.31 -14.52
CA ALA A 167 -19.16 -0.11 -15.17
C ALA A 167 -17.95 0.45 -14.40
N ALA A 168 -16.87 -0.33 -14.36
CA ALA A 168 -15.61 0.12 -13.78
C ALA A 168 -14.51 0.17 -14.85
N GLU A 169 -13.61 1.13 -14.69
CA GLU A 169 -12.45 1.28 -15.57
C GLU A 169 -11.37 0.25 -15.19
N ILE A 170 -10.93 -0.55 -16.17
CA ILE A 170 -9.95 -1.63 -16.00
C ILE A 170 -8.62 -1.34 -16.70
N ALA A 171 -8.59 -0.29 -17.50
CA ALA A 171 -7.41 0.33 -18.12
C ALA A 171 -7.82 1.71 -18.61
N GLU A 172 -6.85 2.56 -18.94
CA GLU A 172 -7.10 3.93 -19.43
C GLU A 172 -8.09 3.95 -20.62
N GLY A 173 -9.25 4.57 -20.40
CA GLY A 173 -10.34 4.68 -21.39
C GLY A 173 -11.12 3.38 -21.62
N VAL A 174 -10.88 2.33 -20.84
CA VAL A 174 -11.49 1.01 -21.00
C VAL A 174 -12.37 0.68 -19.80
N THR A 175 -13.68 0.81 -19.99
CA THR A 175 -14.68 0.42 -18.99
C THR A 175 -15.32 -0.93 -19.30
N VAL A 176 -15.62 -1.70 -18.26
CA VAL A 176 -16.31 -2.98 -18.35
C VAL A 176 -17.40 -3.06 -17.28
N SER A 177 -18.55 -3.60 -17.67
CA SER A 177 -19.61 -4.02 -16.74
C SER A 177 -19.67 -5.54 -16.72
N THR A 178 -19.84 -6.11 -15.52
CA THR A 178 -20.08 -7.54 -15.30
C THR A 178 -21.52 -7.83 -14.89
N MET A 179 -22.32 -6.79 -14.66
CA MET A 179 -23.72 -6.91 -14.27
C MET A 179 -24.57 -7.30 -15.47
N ALA A 180 -25.55 -8.17 -15.23
CA ALA A 180 -26.60 -8.48 -16.19
C ALA A 180 -27.86 -7.71 -15.80
N LEU A 181 -28.52 -7.12 -16.80
CA LEU A 181 -29.77 -6.42 -16.56
C LEU A 181 -30.88 -7.43 -16.28
N GLY A 182 -31.75 -7.18 -15.32
CA GLY A 182 -32.86 -8.10 -15.02
C GLY A 182 -33.86 -8.19 -16.17
N GLU A 183 -34.41 -7.05 -16.56
CA GLU A 183 -35.42 -6.92 -17.62
C GLU A 183 -35.02 -5.82 -18.59
N ASN A 184 -35.32 -6.00 -19.88
CA ASN A 184 -35.28 -4.92 -20.87
C ASN A 184 -36.41 -5.08 -21.89
N THR A 185 -37.42 -4.23 -21.77
CA THR A 185 -38.55 -4.19 -22.71
C THR A 185 -38.44 -3.08 -23.76
N SER A 186 -37.49 -2.14 -23.61
CA SER A 186 -37.29 -0.99 -24.50
C SER A 186 -36.85 -1.36 -25.92
N GLY A 187 -36.28 -2.54 -26.11
CA GLY A 187 -35.75 -3.02 -27.40
C GLY A 187 -34.41 -2.40 -27.82
N ALA A 188 -33.79 -1.58 -26.96
CA ALA A 188 -32.47 -0.98 -27.18
C ALA A 188 -31.55 -1.22 -25.96
N GLY A 189 -30.24 -1.11 -26.14
CA GLY A 189 -29.27 -1.27 -25.04
C GLY A 189 -28.95 -2.73 -24.65
N PRO A 190 -28.43 -2.98 -23.43
CA PRO A 190 -28.08 -4.32 -22.95
C PRO A 190 -29.28 -5.27 -22.91
N ARG A 191 -29.09 -6.58 -23.11
CA ARG A 191 -30.20 -7.54 -22.99
C ARG A 191 -30.61 -7.77 -21.55
N GLY A 192 -31.92 -7.91 -21.32
CA GLY A 192 -32.46 -8.40 -20.06
C GLY A 192 -32.18 -9.90 -19.89
N LEU A 193 -31.94 -10.33 -18.66
CA LEU A 193 -31.64 -11.72 -18.31
C LEU A 193 -32.91 -12.55 -18.20
N ILE A 194 -33.92 -12.03 -17.51
CA ILE A 194 -35.19 -12.70 -17.24
C ILE A 194 -36.21 -12.38 -18.33
N THR A 195 -36.31 -11.10 -18.70
CA THR A 195 -37.28 -10.63 -19.69
C THR A 195 -36.58 -9.72 -20.71
N ASP A 196 -36.69 -10.03 -22.01
CA ASP A 196 -36.16 -9.21 -23.10
C ASP A 196 -37.04 -9.26 -24.35
N SER A 197 -37.49 -8.09 -24.80
CA SER A 197 -38.42 -7.98 -25.92
C SER A 197 -37.85 -8.42 -27.28
N ARG A 198 -36.52 -8.55 -27.42
CA ARG A 198 -35.87 -8.91 -28.69
C ARG A 198 -35.62 -10.41 -28.84
N SER A 199 -35.31 -11.09 -27.73
CA SER A 199 -35.26 -12.57 -27.72
C SER A 199 -36.65 -13.17 -27.57
N GLY A 200 -37.59 -12.40 -27.02
CA GLY A 200 -38.89 -12.90 -26.59
C GLY A 200 -38.76 -13.76 -25.33
N ALA A 201 -37.70 -13.56 -24.54
CA ALA A 201 -37.58 -14.17 -23.23
C ALA A 201 -38.49 -13.45 -22.24
N ASP A 202 -39.16 -14.22 -21.40
CA ASP A 202 -40.03 -13.73 -20.33
C ASP A 202 -40.23 -14.83 -19.28
N PHE A 203 -39.12 -15.26 -18.69
CA PHE A 203 -39.00 -16.50 -17.93
C PHE A 203 -40.11 -16.71 -16.89
N PHE A 204 -40.44 -15.68 -16.11
CA PHE A 204 -41.48 -15.81 -15.08
C PHE A 204 -42.88 -15.95 -15.68
N ASN A 205 -43.21 -15.18 -16.72
CA ASN A 205 -44.53 -15.27 -17.35
C ASN A 205 -44.70 -16.57 -18.14
N HIS A 206 -43.64 -17.08 -18.78
CA HIS A 206 -43.67 -18.37 -19.45
C HIS A 206 -43.86 -19.54 -18.48
N LEU A 207 -43.22 -19.51 -17.30
CA LEU A 207 -43.47 -20.51 -16.26
C LEU A 207 -44.88 -20.42 -15.67
N ILE A 208 -45.41 -19.21 -15.47
CA ILE A 208 -46.80 -19.00 -15.04
C ILE A 208 -47.77 -19.59 -16.08
N SER A 209 -47.55 -19.27 -17.36
CA SER A 209 -48.33 -19.80 -18.50
C SER A 209 -48.28 -21.33 -18.55
N LEU A 210 -47.10 -21.93 -18.42
CA LEU A 210 -46.95 -23.39 -18.39
C LEU A 210 -47.73 -24.02 -17.22
N ARG A 211 -47.61 -23.47 -16.01
CA ARG A 211 -48.35 -23.96 -14.84
C ARG A 211 -49.85 -23.90 -15.08
N ASP A 212 -50.35 -22.78 -15.61
CA ASP A 212 -51.78 -22.58 -15.79
C ASP A 212 -52.33 -23.52 -16.88
N ASN A 213 -51.57 -23.76 -17.95
CA ASN A 213 -51.93 -24.75 -18.98
C ASN A 213 -51.90 -26.20 -18.43
N LEU A 214 -50.95 -26.54 -17.56
CA LEU A 214 -50.92 -27.84 -16.87
C LEU A 214 -52.18 -28.06 -16.01
N ARG A 215 -52.58 -27.05 -15.24
CA ARG A 215 -53.80 -27.09 -14.41
C ARG A 215 -55.09 -27.12 -15.24
N ALA A 216 -55.07 -26.52 -16.43
CA ALA A 216 -56.19 -26.57 -17.36
C ALA A 216 -56.24 -27.88 -18.18
N GLY A 217 -55.17 -28.66 -18.19
CA GLY A 217 -55.04 -29.85 -19.05
C GLY A 217 -54.85 -29.49 -20.53
N ASP A 218 -54.41 -28.28 -20.86
CA ASP A 218 -54.22 -27.81 -22.25
C ASP A 218 -52.83 -28.21 -22.78
N THR A 219 -52.67 -29.50 -23.03
CA THR A 219 -51.47 -30.12 -23.61
C THR A 219 -51.13 -29.56 -25.00
N ALA A 220 -52.13 -29.13 -25.76
CA ALA A 220 -51.93 -28.52 -27.07
C ALA A 220 -51.21 -27.16 -26.94
N ALA A 221 -51.59 -26.32 -25.97
CA ALA A 221 -50.89 -25.07 -25.68
C ALA A 221 -49.46 -25.30 -25.18
N ILE A 222 -49.25 -26.33 -24.34
CA ILE A 222 -47.91 -26.69 -23.84
C ILE A 222 -46.96 -27.00 -25.00
N VAL A 223 -47.40 -27.85 -25.93
CA VAL A 223 -46.57 -28.30 -27.06
C VAL A 223 -46.37 -27.19 -28.10
N ASN A 224 -47.41 -26.44 -28.44
CA ASN A 224 -47.36 -25.45 -29.53
C ASN A 224 -46.82 -24.08 -29.09
N THR A 225 -46.87 -23.78 -27.80
CA THR A 225 -46.54 -22.45 -27.25
C THR A 225 -45.47 -22.53 -26.17
N ASN A 226 -45.73 -23.18 -25.03
CA ASN A 226 -44.80 -23.09 -23.90
C ASN A 226 -43.42 -23.70 -24.17
N LEU A 227 -43.33 -24.81 -24.93
CA LEU A 227 -42.03 -25.37 -25.31
C LEU A 227 -41.20 -24.40 -26.16
N LYS A 228 -41.85 -23.60 -27.00
CA LYS A 228 -41.17 -22.57 -27.81
C LYS A 228 -40.73 -21.40 -26.92
N GLU A 229 -41.59 -20.93 -26.03
CA GLU A 229 -41.31 -19.86 -25.07
C GLU A 229 -40.13 -20.21 -24.15
N LEU A 230 -40.14 -21.41 -23.56
CA LEU A 230 -39.04 -21.89 -22.72
C LEU A 230 -37.72 -22.00 -23.48
N LYS A 231 -37.78 -22.36 -24.78
CA LYS A 231 -36.59 -22.36 -25.63
C LYS A 231 -36.05 -20.95 -25.86
N GLN A 232 -36.91 -19.94 -25.98
CA GLN A 232 -36.48 -18.54 -26.07
C GLN A 232 -35.81 -18.08 -24.78
N ASP A 233 -36.32 -18.51 -23.62
CA ASP A 233 -35.69 -18.28 -22.33
C ASP A 233 -34.31 -18.95 -22.28
N GLU A 234 -34.21 -20.24 -22.65
CA GLU A 234 -32.93 -20.97 -22.68
C GLU A 234 -31.90 -20.28 -23.59
N ASP A 235 -32.29 -19.89 -24.81
CA ASP A 235 -31.43 -19.18 -25.75
C ASP A 235 -30.96 -17.83 -25.17
N ASN A 236 -31.80 -17.14 -24.39
CA ASN A 236 -31.44 -15.91 -23.71
C ASN A 236 -30.41 -16.15 -22.60
N PHE A 237 -30.58 -17.18 -21.78
CA PHE A 237 -29.59 -17.56 -20.76
C PHE A 237 -28.25 -17.98 -21.39
N LEU A 238 -28.27 -18.72 -22.52
CA LEU A 238 -27.08 -19.09 -23.27
C LEU A 238 -26.34 -17.86 -23.82
N TYR A 239 -27.06 -16.85 -24.30
CA TYR A 239 -26.48 -15.58 -24.70
C TYR A 239 -25.76 -14.89 -23.55
N HIS A 240 -26.39 -14.81 -22.37
CA HIS A 240 -25.79 -14.23 -21.17
C HIS A 240 -24.57 -15.02 -20.68
N PHE A 241 -24.57 -16.35 -20.79
CA PHE A 241 -23.39 -17.16 -20.53
C PHE A 241 -22.22 -16.84 -21.45
N GLY A 242 -22.49 -16.70 -22.76
CA GLY A 242 -21.48 -16.30 -23.72
C GLY A 242 -20.87 -14.94 -23.37
N ASN A 243 -21.70 -13.98 -22.97
CA ASN A 243 -21.25 -12.65 -22.56
C ASN A 243 -20.42 -12.68 -21.28
N VAL A 244 -20.89 -13.36 -20.23
CA VAL A 244 -20.14 -13.48 -18.96
C VAL A 244 -18.80 -14.18 -19.19
N GLY A 245 -18.77 -15.23 -20.02
CA GLY A 245 -17.52 -15.88 -20.42
C GLY A 245 -16.57 -14.95 -21.17
N ALA A 246 -17.06 -14.15 -22.11
CA ALA A 246 -16.25 -13.17 -22.84
C ALA A 246 -15.71 -12.07 -21.91
N VAL A 247 -16.53 -11.58 -20.97
CA VAL A 247 -16.12 -10.59 -19.97
C VAL A 247 -15.07 -11.18 -19.03
N GLN A 248 -15.24 -12.43 -18.57
CA GLN A 248 -14.28 -13.13 -17.73
C GLN A 248 -12.90 -13.23 -18.42
N ALA A 249 -12.87 -13.67 -19.68
CA ALA A 249 -11.65 -13.73 -20.48
C ALA A 249 -10.99 -12.36 -20.65
N ARG A 250 -11.79 -11.31 -20.85
CA ARG A 250 -11.32 -9.93 -20.95
C ARG A 250 -10.70 -9.43 -19.63
N LEU A 251 -11.32 -9.74 -18.49
CA LEU A 251 -10.80 -9.39 -17.17
C LEU A 251 -9.48 -10.13 -16.87
N GLU A 252 -9.37 -11.40 -17.22
CA GLU A 252 -8.13 -12.17 -17.08
C GLU A 252 -6.99 -11.61 -17.94
N ALA A 253 -7.28 -11.25 -19.18
CA ALA A 253 -6.31 -10.58 -20.06
C ALA A 253 -5.88 -9.22 -19.48
N ALA A 254 -6.83 -8.42 -18.99
CA ALA A 254 -6.56 -7.12 -18.38
C ALA A 254 -5.72 -7.24 -17.10
N GLU A 255 -5.96 -8.25 -16.25
CA GLU A 255 -5.14 -8.50 -15.06
C GLU A 255 -3.72 -8.90 -15.45
N SER A 256 -3.54 -9.76 -16.45
CA SER A 256 -2.22 -10.16 -16.95
C SER A 256 -1.41 -8.97 -17.48
N ILE A 257 -2.06 -8.10 -18.27
CA ILE A 257 -1.46 -6.87 -18.80
C ILE A 257 -1.11 -5.92 -17.65
N SER A 258 -2.05 -5.67 -16.73
CA SER A 258 -1.85 -4.75 -15.60
C SER A 258 -0.74 -5.23 -14.67
N ARG A 259 -0.65 -6.55 -14.43
CA ARG A 259 0.45 -7.15 -13.67
C ARG A 259 1.80 -6.95 -14.33
N THR A 260 1.88 -7.16 -15.65
CA THR A 260 3.12 -6.96 -16.42
C THR A 260 3.55 -5.50 -16.41
N ARG A 261 2.59 -4.57 -16.56
CA ARG A 261 2.83 -3.13 -16.51
C ARG A 261 3.30 -2.69 -15.12
N SER A 262 2.66 -3.19 -14.06
CA SER A 262 3.06 -2.96 -12.66
C SER A 262 4.52 -3.35 -12.41
N GLN A 263 4.93 -4.55 -12.84
CA GLN A 263 6.31 -5.03 -12.70
C GLN A 263 7.30 -4.18 -13.51
N SER A 264 6.89 -3.77 -14.71
CA SER A 264 7.72 -2.92 -15.58
C SER A 264 7.95 -1.54 -14.96
N VAL A 265 6.90 -0.91 -14.41
CA VAL A 265 6.98 0.37 -13.69
C VAL A 265 7.87 0.24 -12.46
N GLU A 266 7.74 -0.83 -11.67
CA GLU A 266 8.60 -1.10 -10.51
C GLU A 266 10.09 -1.19 -10.90
N VAL A 267 10.41 -1.91 -11.99
CA VAL A 267 11.77 -1.99 -12.53
C VAL A 267 12.28 -0.63 -13.02
N LEU A 268 11.43 0.18 -13.65
CA LEU A 268 11.81 1.53 -14.10
C LEU A 268 12.07 2.48 -12.93
N VAL A 269 11.25 2.43 -11.88
CA VAL A 269 11.48 3.20 -10.65
C VAL A 269 12.80 2.80 -10.01
N SER A 270 13.06 1.49 -9.87
CA SER A 270 14.33 0.97 -9.35
C SER A 270 15.53 1.46 -10.16
N LYS A 271 15.46 1.44 -11.50
CA LYS A 271 16.54 1.95 -12.38
C LYS A 271 16.82 3.44 -12.18
N GLU A 272 15.81 4.25 -11.84
CA GLU A 272 15.98 5.69 -11.61
C GLU A 272 16.48 5.99 -10.20
N VAL A 273 15.96 5.29 -9.19
CA VAL A 273 16.14 5.62 -7.77
C VAL A 273 17.27 4.83 -7.13
N ASP A 274 17.49 3.58 -7.47
CA ASP A 274 18.36 2.70 -6.69
C ASP A 274 19.84 2.98 -6.93
N ALA A 275 20.63 2.81 -5.87
CA ALA A 275 22.07 2.91 -5.91
C ALA A 275 22.70 1.54 -6.22
N ASP A 276 23.71 1.54 -7.10
CA ASP A 276 24.66 0.42 -7.15
C ASP A 276 25.48 0.44 -5.86
N LEU A 277 25.07 -0.36 -4.88
CA LEU A 277 25.70 -0.41 -3.57
C LEU A 277 27.19 -0.76 -3.64
N ALA A 278 27.59 -1.64 -4.57
CA ALA A 278 29.00 -2.00 -4.73
C ALA A 278 29.82 -0.79 -5.18
N GLN A 279 29.37 -0.09 -6.23
CA GLN A 279 30.04 1.12 -6.69
C GLN A 279 29.99 2.25 -5.64
N THR A 280 28.86 2.36 -4.92
CA THR A 280 28.65 3.38 -3.89
C THR A 280 29.62 3.18 -2.72
N LEU A 281 29.77 1.95 -2.23
CA LEU A 281 30.71 1.62 -1.15
C LEU A 281 32.17 1.81 -1.59
N VAL A 282 32.52 1.47 -2.83
CA VAL A 282 33.87 1.73 -3.37
C VAL A 282 34.15 3.24 -3.41
N ARG A 283 33.21 4.05 -3.92
CA ARG A 283 33.34 5.51 -3.95
C ARG A 283 33.38 6.11 -2.55
N LEU A 284 32.62 5.54 -1.61
CA LEU A 284 32.61 5.96 -0.21
C LEU A 284 33.99 5.74 0.43
N SER A 285 34.57 4.55 0.25
CA SER A 285 35.92 4.23 0.72
C SER A 285 36.98 5.14 0.11
N GLN A 286 36.92 5.38 -1.22
CA GLN A 286 37.81 6.33 -1.89
C GLN A 286 37.68 7.76 -1.31
N THR A 287 36.45 8.20 -1.04
CA THR A 287 36.18 9.54 -0.48
C THR A 287 36.65 9.64 0.96
N GLN A 288 36.47 8.60 1.78
CA GLN A 288 36.99 8.50 3.14
C GLN A 288 38.53 8.61 3.17
N ASN A 289 39.21 7.85 2.30
CA ASN A 289 40.66 7.89 2.20
C ASN A 289 41.17 9.26 1.72
N ALA A 290 40.50 9.86 0.74
CA ALA A 290 40.84 11.20 0.24
C ALA A 290 40.63 12.29 1.31
N TYR A 291 39.55 12.18 2.10
CA TYR A 291 39.27 13.09 3.20
C TYR A 291 40.34 13.01 4.30
N GLN A 292 40.74 11.79 4.70
CA GLN A 292 41.85 11.59 5.65
C GLN A 292 43.16 12.17 5.12
N ALA A 293 43.53 11.90 3.86
CA ALA A 293 44.73 12.45 3.25
C ALA A 293 44.71 13.99 3.14
N ALA A 294 43.54 14.59 2.92
CA ALA A 294 43.38 16.04 2.93
C ALA A 294 43.55 16.64 4.33
N GLN A 295 43.06 15.96 5.38
CA GLN A 295 43.30 16.35 6.77
C GLN A 295 44.80 16.29 7.11
N ASP A 296 45.49 15.22 6.75
CA ASP A 296 46.94 15.07 7.00
C ASP A 296 47.73 16.19 6.32
N ARG A 297 47.38 16.56 5.09
CA ARG A 297 48.00 17.70 4.40
C ARG A 297 47.73 19.04 5.08
N LEU A 298 46.54 19.22 5.64
CA LEU A 298 46.19 20.44 6.37
C LEU A 298 47.00 20.52 7.68
N ILE A 299 47.17 19.39 8.37
CA ILE A 299 48.03 19.25 9.55
C ILE A 299 49.49 19.60 9.19
N ASP A 300 50.02 19.03 8.11
CA ASP A 300 51.38 19.33 7.61
C ASP A 300 51.57 20.81 7.27
N LEU A 301 50.54 21.46 6.72
CA LEU A 301 50.59 22.87 6.35
C LEU A 301 50.57 23.80 7.57
N VAL A 302 49.72 23.50 8.55
CA VAL A 302 49.50 24.37 9.73
C VAL A 302 50.60 24.16 10.79
N LEU A 303 51.02 22.91 11.00
CA LEU A 303 51.94 22.56 12.08
C LEU A 303 53.35 22.20 11.57
N GLY A 304 53.53 22.05 10.26
CA GLY A 304 54.80 21.71 9.61
C GLY A 304 54.97 20.21 9.38
N SER A 305 55.66 19.85 8.28
CA SER A 305 55.79 18.48 7.74
C SER A 305 56.53 17.46 8.62
N LYS A 306 56.85 17.80 9.88
CA LYS A 306 57.57 16.95 10.84
C LYS A 306 56.65 16.39 11.93
N LEU A 307 55.37 16.77 11.96
CA LEU A 307 54.42 16.32 12.97
C LEU A 307 53.55 15.19 12.41
N ARG A 308 53.65 14.02 13.04
CA ARG A 308 52.80 12.85 12.79
C ARG A 308 51.67 12.80 13.82
N PRO A 309 50.60 12.01 13.63
CA PRO A 309 49.57 11.82 14.68
C PRO A 309 50.13 11.37 16.05
N THR A 310 51.33 10.79 16.09
CA THR A 310 52.06 10.38 17.31
C THR A 310 53.08 11.39 17.84
N SER A 311 53.18 12.57 17.23
CA SER A 311 54.17 13.57 17.64
C SER A 311 53.74 14.30 18.92
N GLN A 312 54.66 14.38 19.88
CA GLN A 312 54.47 15.15 21.11
C GLN A 312 54.94 16.59 20.90
N ILE A 313 54.06 17.55 21.16
CA ILE A 313 54.40 18.97 21.14
C ILE A 313 55.09 19.30 22.46
N GLU A 314 56.40 19.51 22.40
CA GLU A 314 57.19 19.97 23.55
C GLU A 314 57.18 21.50 23.57
N LEU A 315 56.34 22.10 24.42
CA LEU A 315 56.33 23.55 24.65
C LEU A 315 57.58 23.93 25.45
N ARG A 316 58.61 24.45 24.79
CA ARG A 316 59.77 25.03 25.48
C ARG A 316 59.45 26.45 25.93
N PRO A 317 59.58 26.77 27.23
CA PRO A 317 59.52 28.15 27.70
C PRO A 317 60.58 28.97 26.96
N THR A 318 60.21 30.13 26.43
CA THR A 318 61.13 31.01 25.71
C THR A 318 62.09 31.64 26.72
N ASP A 319 63.40 31.53 26.49
CA ASP A 319 64.46 32.01 27.39
C ASP A 319 64.58 33.56 27.48
N ALA A 320 63.63 34.30 26.92
CA ALA A 320 63.59 35.76 26.93
C ALA A 320 62.15 36.27 27.11
N PRO A 321 61.68 36.48 28.35
CA PRO A 321 60.49 37.30 28.57
C PRO A 321 60.86 38.75 28.30
N GLU A 322 60.37 39.32 27.19
CA GLU A 322 60.31 40.77 27.06
C GLU A 322 59.42 41.32 28.19
N PRO A 323 59.90 42.26 29.03
CA PRO A 323 59.08 42.82 30.09
C PRO A 323 57.99 43.70 29.49
N LEU A 324 56.76 43.18 29.46
CA LEU A 324 55.57 43.97 29.15
C LEU A 324 55.36 45.00 30.29
N PRO A 325 55.30 46.31 30.00
CA PRO A 325 55.07 47.31 31.03
C PRO A 325 53.57 47.41 31.29
N TYR A 326 53.03 46.51 32.11
CA TYR A 326 51.77 46.79 32.77
C TYR A 326 51.80 46.23 34.18
N SER A 327 51.81 47.13 35.17
CA SER A 327 51.45 46.75 36.54
C SER A 327 49.93 46.61 36.57
N VAL A 328 49.43 45.38 36.55
CA VAL A 328 48.03 45.14 36.94
C VAL A 328 47.96 45.41 38.43
N ASP A 329 47.19 46.41 38.84
CA ASP A 329 46.78 46.58 40.23
C ASP A 329 45.70 45.51 40.52
N PRO A 330 46.03 44.46 41.29
CA PRO A 330 45.13 43.34 41.52
C PRO A 330 43.89 43.75 42.32
N GLU A 331 43.97 44.79 43.15
CA GLU A 331 42.82 45.29 43.90
C GLU A 331 41.83 46.02 42.99
N LYS A 332 42.34 46.77 42.01
CA LYS A 332 41.50 47.44 41.00
C LYS A 332 40.82 46.42 40.08
N ALA A 333 41.52 45.36 39.71
CA ALA A 333 40.95 44.26 38.91
C ALA A 333 39.89 43.47 39.70
N ALA A 334 40.13 43.18 40.97
CA ALA A 334 39.17 42.48 41.83
C ALA A 334 37.90 43.30 42.08
N ARG A 335 38.03 44.61 42.28
CA ARG A 335 36.89 45.53 42.48
C ARG A 335 35.98 45.60 41.24
N VAL A 336 36.57 45.73 40.04
CA VAL A 336 35.81 45.72 38.76
C VAL A 336 35.15 44.36 38.50
N ALA A 337 35.75 43.26 38.92
CA ALA A 337 35.15 41.93 38.81
C ALA A 337 33.98 41.70 39.77
N LEU A 338 34.00 42.34 40.95
CA LEU A 338 32.91 42.29 41.93
C LEU A 338 31.75 43.21 41.56
N GLU A 339 32.02 44.41 41.06
CA GLU A 339 30.98 45.35 40.58
C GLU A 339 30.17 44.78 39.40
N ASN A 340 30.77 43.92 38.57
CA ASN A 340 30.10 43.28 37.45
C ASN A 340 29.42 41.94 37.80
N ARG A 341 29.40 41.52 39.07
CA ARG A 341 28.70 40.30 39.51
C ARG A 341 27.38 40.64 40.20
N SER A 342 26.36 40.92 39.40
CA SER A 342 24.95 40.83 39.82
C SER A 342 24.04 40.63 38.61
N ILE A 343 23.89 39.38 38.15
CA ILE A 343 22.63 38.74 37.73
C ILE A 343 22.96 37.23 37.70
N CYS A 344 22.48 36.50 38.72
CA CYS A 344 22.05 35.10 38.67
C CYS A 344 21.84 34.62 40.12
N THR A 345 20.80 35.16 40.75
CA THR A 345 20.15 34.54 41.91
C THR A 345 18.68 34.38 41.54
N ALA A 346 18.30 33.15 41.16
CA ALA A 346 17.00 32.50 41.35
C ALA A 346 16.73 31.48 40.25
N ILE A 347 16.98 30.18 40.50
CA ILE A 347 16.06 29.10 40.15
C ILE A 347 16.13 28.03 41.27
N PRO A 348 15.03 27.71 41.95
CA PRO A 348 14.94 26.55 42.84
C PRO A 348 14.56 25.27 42.07
N ASP A 349 15.01 24.13 42.60
CA ASP A 349 14.57 22.75 42.39
C ASP A 349 14.40 22.18 40.97
N VAL A 350 15.32 21.29 40.58
CA VAL A 350 15.02 20.15 39.69
C VAL A 350 15.70 18.88 40.23
N PRO A 351 14.96 17.77 40.44
CA PRO A 351 15.52 16.50 40.89
C PRO A 351 16.28 15.74 39.80
N SER A 352 17.13 14.83 40.28
CA SER A 352 18.07 13.97 39.57
C SER A 352 17.55 13.16 38.39
N ALA A 353 18.46 12.99 37.43
CA ALA A 353 18.73 11.80 36.59
C ALA A 353 18.58 12.03 35.08
N SER A 354 19.63 12.52 34.43
CA SER A 354 20.17 11.97 33.16
C SER A 354 21.32 12.85 32.63
N ALA A 355 22.23 12.20 31.89
CA ALA A 355 23.27 12.81 31.05
C ALA A 355 24.53 13.38 31.74
N LYS A 356 25.30 12.48 32.37
CA LYS A 356 26.77 12.48 32.19
C LYS A 356 27.09 12.20 30.71
N TRP A 357 28.25 12.70 30.27
CA TRP A 357 28.95 12.46 29.00
C TRP A 357 29.02 13.61 27.99
N VAL A 358 29.59 14.75 28.40
CA VAL A 358 30.32 15.65 27.49
C VAL A 358 31.47 16.31 28.27
N ILE A 359 32.71 15.96 27.88
CA ILE A 359 33.98 16.74 27.97
C ILE A 359 34.64 16.95 29.35
N ALA A 360 35.85 16.39 29.53
CA ALA A 360 37.09 17.18 29.61
C ALA A 360 38.31 16.32 30.02
N VAL A 361 39.20 16.10 29.05
CA VAL A 361 40.63 15.85 29.26
C VAL A 361 41.30 17.21 29.43
N ILE A 362 42.23 17.37 30.39
CA ILE A 362 43.56 18.00 30.29
C ILE A 362 44.17 18.15 31.71
N SER A 363 45.31 17.49 31.90
CA SER A 363 46.25 17.53 33.06
C SER A 363 47.24 18.72 32.90
N PRO A 364 48.12 19.12 33.87
CA PRO A 364 49.26 18.29 34.32
C PRO A 364 49.85 18.53 35.75
N ALA A 365 50.82 17.68 36.08
CA ALA A 365 51.53 17.39 37.34
C ALA A 365 52.51 18.44 37.89
N ILE A 366 52.95 18.31 39.18
CA ILE A 366 54.32 18.59 39.73
C ILE A 366 54.61 17.75 41.02
N ARG A 367 55.69 16.93 40.95
CA ARG A 367 56.76 16.48 41.90
C ARG A 367 56.55 15.81 43.30
N HIS A 368 57.32 14.71 43.46
CA HIS A 368 57.83 13.84 44.56
C HIS A 368 58.51 14.52 45.81
N PRO A 369 59.13 13.82 46.83
CA PRO A 369 59.24 12.37 47.21
C PRO A 369 59.09 12.01 48.74
N ARG A 370 59.03 10.70 49.09
CA ARG A 370 59.68 9.97 50.24
C ARG A 370 58.89 8.66 50.54
N ASN A 371 59.38 7.45 50.27
CA ASN A 371 60.40 6.58 50.90
C ASN A 371 59.87 5.60 51.99
N ARG A 372 60.15 4.30 51.77
CA ARG A 372 60.11 3.11 52.69
C ARG A 372 58.73 2.55 53.10
N SER A 373 58.55 1.28 53.43
CA SER A 373 59.13 -0.04 53.09
C SER A 373 58.24 -1.08 53.82
N ARG A 374 58.13 -2.30 53.25
CA ARG A 374 57.85 -3.60 53.92
C ARG A 374 56.57 -3.80 54.76
N ALA A 375 55.78 -4.80 54.36
CA ALA A 375 55.57 -6.08 55.06
C ALA A 375 54.11 -6.57 55.01
N MET A 376 53.90 -7.65 54.26
CA MET A 376 52.87 -8.67 54.49
C MET A 376 53.22 -9.49 55.76
N PRO A 377 52.31 -10.24 56.44
CA PRO A 377 51.41 -11.21 55.79
C PRO A 377 50.02 -11.51 56.42
N ASN A 378 49.21 -12.18 55.56
CA ASN A 378 48.24 -13.27 55.76
C ASN A 378 47.00 -13.13 56.68
N VAL A 379 45.78 -13.22 56.12
CA VAL A 379 44.87 -14.42 55.98
C VAL A 379 44.09 -14.64 57.29
N SER A 380 42.79 -14.84 57.39
CA SER A 380 41.59 -15.19 56.60
C SER A 380 40.38 -14.73 57.48
N GLY A 381 39.10 -14.66 57.10
CA GLY A 381 38.34 -15.01 55.93
C GLY A 381 36.85 -14.73 56.23
N VAL A 382 36.18 -14.18 55.22
CA VAL A 382 34.75 -14.33 54.84
C VAL A 382 33.64 -13.92 55.84
N LYS A 383 32.96 -12.81 55.52
CA LYS A 383 31.51 -12.55 55.75
C LYS A 383 30.99 -11.44 54.77
N PRO A 384 29.66 -11.22 54.63
CA PRO A 384 28.95 -11.09 53.35
C PRO A 384 28.62 -9.65 52.91
N SER A 385 28.21 -9.45 51.65
CA SER A 385 27.93 -8.14 51.04
C SER A 385 26.45 -7.92 50.68
N ARG A 386 25.90 -6.79 51.14
CA ARG A 386 24.75 -6.08 50.55
C ARG A 386 24.77 -4.60 50.97
N PHE A 387 24.48 -3.73 50.00
CA PHE A 387 24.15 -2.29 50.04
C PHE A 387 25.28 -1.22 50.08
N MET A 388 25.26 -0.38 49.01
CA MET A 388 25.92 0.92 48.73
C MET A 388 25.39 2.07 49.62
N PRO A 389 25.81 3.37 49.52
CA PRO A 389 26.79 4.03 48.61
C PRO A 389 27.77 5.03 49.32
N VAL A 390 28.89 5.43 48.68
CA VAL A 390 29.47 6.81 48.72
C VAL A 390 30.35 7.03 47.47
N PHE A 391 30.29 8.23 46.90
CA PHE A 391 31.03 8.74 45.74
C PHE A 391 32.58 8.78 45.91
N SER A 392 33.29 8.66 44.77
CA SER A 392 34.51 9.41 44.36
C SER A 392 35.81 9.22 45.18
N PHE A 393 37.01 9.10 44.63
CA PHE A 393 37.59 8.93 43.30
C PHE A 393 39.04 8.47 43.59
N ARG A 394 39.56 7.53 42.81
CA ARG A 394 40.95 7.58 42.33
C ARG A 394 40.97 7.08 40.90
#